data_AF-A0AA39CJW0-F1
#
_entry.id   AF-A0AA39CJW0-F1
#
_cell.length_a   1.000
_cell.length_b   1.000
_cell.length_c   1.000
_cell.angle_alpha   90.00
_cell.angle_beta   90.00
_cell.angle_gamma   90.00
#
_symmetry.space_group_name_H-M   'P 1'
#
loop_
_entity.id
_entity.type
_entity.pdbx_description
1 polymer ?
#
loop_
_entity_poly.entity_id
_entity_poly.type
_entity_poly.pdbx_seq_one_letter_code
_entity_poly.pdbx_strand_id
1 'polypeptide(L)'
;MAPTATDGVNGTKSNAPKSVLTISLARYLHGHDVADFIAKDWDAKATPEQQSRFDNQGFNLDPDDVDGTLAALKDRLQEKKWDGVLVGWCSRGNTKFTVLFEKVVNEVVREVVRREQDGSDGDQHLKLMFSDGPDDLVNTTFRAFG
;
A
#
# COMPACT_ATOMS: atom_id res chain seq x y z
N MET A 1 4.52 -4.85 54.29
CA MET A 1 3.49 -4.42 53.32
C MET A 1 4.21 -3.82 52.12
N ALA A 2 3.80 -4.24 50.92
CA ALA A 2 4.54 -4.19 49.67
C ALA A 2 4.63 -2.79 49.03
N PRO A 3 5.62 -2.55 48.15
CA PRO A 3 5.66 -1.38 47.28
C PRO A 3 4.69 -1.53 46.09
N THR A 4 3.96 -0.46 45.79
CA THR A 4 3.02 -0.34 44.68
C THR A 4 3.78 -0.26 43.36
N ALA A 5 3.61 -1.27 42.50
CA ALA A 5 4.11 -1.26 41.13
C ALA A 5 3.27 -0.29 40.29
N THR A 6 3.93 0.67 39.64
CA THR A 6 3.36 1.46 38.54
C THR A 6 3.38 0.58 37.29
N ASP A 7 2.21 0.10 36.87
CA ASP A 7 2.05 -0.58 35.58
C ASP A 7 2.23 0.43 34.45
N GLY A 8 3.32 0.27 33.69
CA GLY A 8 3.54 0.93 32.43
C GLY A 8 2.55 0.41 31.40
N VAL A 9 1.79 1.32 30.79
CA VAL A 9 0.95 1.01 29.62
C VAL A 9 1.88 0.80 28.42
N ASN A 10 2.35 -0.42 28.25
CA ASN A 10 2.96 -0.86 27.01
C ASN A 10 1.83 -1.05 25.99
N GLY A 11 1.69 -0.08 25.08
CA GLY A 11 0.83 -0.21 23.92
C GLY A 11 1.20 -1.46 23.13
N THR A 12 0.32 -2.45 23.12
CA THR A 12 0.48 -3.69 22.36
C THR A 12 0.48 -3.33 20.87
N LYS A 13 1.68 -3.26 20.27
CA LYS A 13 1.79 -3.31 18.80
C LYS A 13 1.11 -4.59 18.34
N SER A 14 0.03 -4.45 17.58
CA SER A 14 -0.65 -5.57 16.92
C SER A 14 0.37 -6.48 16.22
N ASN A 15 0.32 -7.78 16.53
CA ASN A 15 1.14 -8.83 15.90
C ASN A 15 0.62 -9.23 14.51
N ALA A 16 -0.40 -8.53 13.98
CA ALA A 16 -0.95 -8.83 12.67
C ALA A 16 -0.02 -8.35 11.55
N PRO A 17 0.07 -9.09 10.42
CA PRO A 17 0.81 -8.63 9.24
C PRO A 17 0.33 -7.27 8.76
N LYS A 18 1.26 -6.43 8.31
CA LYS A 18 0.98 -5.12 7.70
C LYS A 18 0.38 -5.29 6.32
N SER A 19 -0.80 -4.73 6.12
CA SER A 19 -1.54 -4.79 4.87
C SER A 19 -1.10 -3.68 3.91
N VAL A 20 -0.60 -4.05 2.74
CA VAL A 20 -0.07 -3.12 1.74
C VAL A 20 -0.73 -3.33 0.39
N LEU A 21 -1.28 -2.27 -0.19
CA LEU A 21 -1.86 -2.26 -1.54
C LEU A 21 -0.89 -1.63 -2.54
N THR A 22 -0.49 -2.34 -3.58
CA THR A 22 0.36 -1.82 -4.66
C THR A 22 -0.47 -1.58 -5.92
N ILE A 23 -0.54 -0.33 -6.36
CA ILE A 23 -1.33 0.12 -7.52
C ILE A 23 -0.41 0.30 -8.73
N SER A 24 -0.76 -0.34 -9.85
CA SER A 24 0.14 -0.39 -11.02
C SER A 24 -0.56 -0.54 -12.37
N LEU A 25 0.09 -0.03 -13.43
CA LEU A 25 -0.24 -0.26 -14.84
C LEU A 25 0.43 -1.50 -15.46
N ALA A 26 1.07 -2.36 -14.66
CA ALA A 26 1.89 -3.44 -15.17
C ALA A 26 1.16 -4.42 -16.08
N ARG A 27 -0.09 -4.77 -15.78
CA ARG A 27 -0.90 -5.62 -16.65
C ARG A 27 -1.08 -5.02 -18.03
N TYR A 28 -1.33 -3.70 -18.09
CA TYR A 28 -1.47 -3.01 -19.36
C TYR A 28 -0.16 -2.92 -20.15
N LEU A 29 0.96 -2.62 -19.48
CA LEU A 29 2.24 -2.41 -20.16
C LEU A 29 3.04 -3.69 -20.45
N HIS A 30 2.85 -4.72 -19.64
CA HIS A 30 3.67 -5.92 -19.64
C HIS A 30 2.85 -7.21 -19.77
N GLY A 31 1.51 -7.14 -19.76
CA GLY A 31 0.64 -8.31 -19.92
C GLY A 31 0.55 -9.22 -18.70
N HIS A 32 1.10 -8.80 -17.55
CA HIS A 32 1.20 -9.60 -16.33
C HIS A 32 0.57 -8.88 -15.14
N ASP A 33 -0.08 -9.62 -14.25
CA ASP A 33 -0.73 -9.03 -13.08
C ASP A 33 0.31 -8.43 -12.14
N VAL A 34 0.01 -7.29 -11.51
CA VAL A 34 0.90 -6.73 -10.48
C VAL A 34 1.23 -7.72 -9.36
N ALA A 35 0.30 -8.62 -9.02
CA ALA A 35 0.53 -9.68 -8.04
C ALA A 35 1.75 -10.56 -8.39
N ASP A 36 1.96 -10.86 -9.68
CA ASP A 36 3.08 -11.69 -10.14
C ASP A 36 4.44 -11.02 -9.84
N PHE A 37 4.50 -9.69 -10.02
CA PHE A 37 5.72 -8.92 -9.77
C PHE A 37 5.96 -8.69 -8.28
N ILE A 38 4.89 -8.47 -7.50
CA ILE A 38 5.00 -8.44 -6.04
C ILE A 38 5.61 -9.76 -5.56
N ALA A 39 5.03 -10.90 -5.94
CA ALA A 39 5.52 -12.21 -5.54
C ALA A 39 7.01 -12.39 -5.91
N LYS A 40 7.36 -12.09 -7.16
CA LYS A 40 8.74 -12.21 -7.65
C LYS A 40 9.73 -11.31 -6.88
N ASP A 41 9.38 -10.05 -6.61
CA ASP A 41 10.27 -9.12 -5.91
C ASP A 41 10.48 -9.56 -4.45
N TRP A 42 9.39 -9.98 -3.79
CA TRP A 42 9.43 -10.47 -2.40
C TRP A 42 10.16 -11.80 -2.24
N ASP A 43 10.01 -12.74 -3.18
CA ASP A 43 10.75 -13.99 -3.19
C ASP A 43 12.25 -13.78 -3.40
N ALA A 44 12.62 -12.77 -4.18
CA ALA A 44 14.01 -12.47 -4.47
C ALA A 44 14.73 -11.73 -3.33
N LYS A 45 14.01 -10.95 -2.51
CA LYS A 45 14.63 -9.93 -1.62
C LYS A 45 14.26 -10.01 -0.15
N ALA A 46 13.21 -10.74 0.23
CA ALA A 46 12.79 -10.86 1.61
C ALA A 46 12.99 -12.29 2.14
N THR A 47 13.42 -12.43 3.39
CA THR A 47 13.43 -13.73 4.07
C THR A 47 11.99 -14.17 4.39
N PRO A 48 11.73 -15.47 4.63
CA PRO A 48 10.39 -15.94 5.02
C PRO A 48 9.83 -15.25 6.28
N GLU A 49 10.71 -14.93 7.24
CA GLU A 49 10.33 -14.16 8.43
C GLU A 49 9.87 -12.74 8.05
N GLN A 50 10.61 -12.06 7.19
CA GLN A 50 10.23 -10.74 6.69
C GLN A 50 8.93 -10.79 5.89
N GLN A 51 8.76 -11.78 5.01
CA GLN A 51 7.52 -11.97 4.23
C GLN A 51 6.30 -12.14 5.16
N SER A 52 6.41 -12.93 6.22
CA SER A 52 5.29 -13.18 7.15
C SER A 52 4.78 -11.95 7.90
N ARG A 53 5.56 -10.86 7.92
CA ARG A 53 5.18 -9.57 8.53
C ARG A 53 4.27 -8.72 7.64
N PHE A 54 4.03 -9.09 6.38
CA PHE A 54 3.31 -8.28 5.42
C PHE A 54 2.27 -9.08 4.61
N ASP A 55 1.09 -8.49 4.41
CA ASP A 55 0.05 -8.92 3.47
C ASP A 55 0.07 -7.95 2.27
N ASN A 56 0.86 -8.29 1.25
CA ASN A 56 1.02 -7.47 0.05
C ASN A 56 0.01 -7.88 -1.02
N GLN A 57 -0.77 -6.92 -1.52
CA GLN A 57 -1.77 -7.17 -2.54
C GLN A 57 -1.64 -6.17 -3.69
N GLY A 58 -1.99 -6.61 -4.89
CA GLY A 58 -1.94 -5.80 -6.09
C GLY A 58 -3.29 -5.20 -6.49
N PHE A 59 -3.26 -4.05 -7.17
CA PHE A 59 -4.37 -3.48 -7.92
C PHE A 59 -3.90 -3.07 -9.33
N ASN A 60 -4.52 -3.66 -10.35
CA ASN A 60 -4.21 -3.35 -11.74
C ASN A 60 -5.07 -2.18 -12.23
N LEU A 61 -4.40 -1.12 -12.70
CA LEU A 61 -5.02 -0.02 -13.40
C LEU A 61 -5.38 -0.43 -14.83
N ASP A 62 -6.52 0.06 -15.29
CA ASP A 62 -6.92 -0.01 -16.70
C ASP A 62 -6.99 1.41 -17.29
N PRO A 63 -6.06 1.80 -18.17
CA PRO A 63 -6.07 3.13 -18.76
C PRO A 63 -7.11 3.27 -19.88
N ASP A 64 -7.69 2.17 -20.38
CA ASP A 64 -8.73 2.21 -21.40
C ASP A 64 -10.13 2.41 -20.77
N ASP A 65 -10.29 2.12 -19.47
CA ASP A 65 -11.48 2.42 -18.66
C ASP A 65 -11.12 3.19 -17.37
N VAL A 66 -10.83 4.48 -17.54
CA VAL A 66 -10.37 5.34 -16.43
C VAL A 66 -11.43 5.50 -15.34
N ASP A 67 -12.71 5.65 -15.70
CA ASP A 67 -13.75 5.90 -14.69
C ASP A 67 -14.08 4.61 -13.92
N GLY A 68 -14.17 3.47 -14.61
CA GLY A 68 -14.35 2.18 -13.97
C GLY A 68 -13.17 1.79 -13.08
N THR A 69 -11.92 2.01 -13.54
CA THR A 69 -10.74 1.69 -12.72
C THR A 69 -10.66 2.56 -11.47
N LEU A 70 -11.05 3.84 -11.52
CA LEU A 70 -11.03 4.73 -10.35
C LEU A 70 -12.15 4.40 -9.35
N ALA A 71 -13.34 4.03 -9.84
CA ALA A 71 -14.41 3.55 -8.97
C ALA A 71 -14.00 2.28 -8.24
N ALA A 72 -13.43 1.30 -8.96
CA ALA A 72 -12.92 0.07 -8.36
C ALA A 72 -11.77 0.32 -7.39
N LEU A 73 -10.89 1.29 -7.68
CA LEU A 73 -9.80 1.68 -6.76
C LEU A 73 -10.37 2.22 -5.46
N LYS A 74 -11.37 3.10 -5.54
CA LYS A 74 -12.05 3.64 -4.36
C LYS A 74 -12.66 2.53 -3.50
N ASP A 75 -13.39 1.61 -4.12
CA ASP A 75 -13.98 0.47 -3.39
C ASP A 75 -12.88 -0.38 -2.73
N ARG A 76 -11.79 -0.63 -3.44
CA ARG A 76 -10.64 -1.38 -2.93
C ARG A 76 -9.94 -0.69 -1.76
N LEU A 77 -9.84 0.63 -1.79
CA LEU A 77 -9.27 1.42 -0.69
C LEU A 77 -10.16 1.39 0.57
N GLN A 78 -11.47 1.18 0.40
CA GLN A 78 -12.46 1.20 1.47
C GLN A 78 -12.84 -0.19 2.00
N GLU A 79 -12.51 -1.26 1.28
CA GLU A 79 -12.88 -2.64 1.67
C GLU A 79 -12.32 -3.05 3.05
N LYS A 80 -11.15 -2.52 3.42
CA LYS A 80 -10.44 -2.82 4.66
C LYS A 80 -9.48 -1.69 5.04
N LYS A 81 -8.98 -1.76 6.28
CA LYS A 81 -7.95 -0.84 6.77
C LYS A 81 -6.56 -1.25 6.28
N TRP A 82 -6.16 -0.71 5.14
CA TRP A 82 -4.79 -0.78 4.65
C TRP A 82 -3.83 -0.03 5.58
N ASP A 83 -2.66 -0.59 5.86
CA ASP A 83 -1.56 0.09 6.56
C ASP A 83 -0.76 0.98 5.59
N GLY A 84 -0.67 0.57 4.32
CA GLY A 84 0.06 1.30 3.29
C GLY A 84 -0.51 1.12 1.89
N VAL A 85 -0.36 2.16 1.07
CA VAL A 85 -0.64 2.12 -0.36
C VAL A 85 0.60 2.59 -1.11
N LEU A 86 1.10 1.74 -2.00
CA LEU A 86 2.19 2.04 -2.91
C LEU A 86 1.62 2.46 -4.26
N VAL A 87 1.91 3.69 -4.69
CA VAL A 87 1.50 4.25 -5.98
C VAL A 87 2.73 4.47 -6.85
N GLY A 88 2.57 4.27 -8.16
CA GLY A 88 3.50 4.83 -9.14
C GLY A 88 4.28 3.79 -9.95
N TRP A 89 4.04 2.50 -9.71
CA TRP A 89 4.62 1.50 -10.59
C TRP A 89 3.92 1.52 -11.97
N CYS A 90 4.71 1.62 -13.04
CA CYS A 90 4.29 1.71 -14.45
C CYS A 90 3.44 2.95 -14.85
N SER A 91 3.01 3.78 -13.90
CA SER A 91 2.22 5.00 -14.14
C SER A 91 3.02 6.29 -13.95
N ARG A 92 4.04 6.29 -13.08
CA ARG A 92 4.93 7.43 -12.84
C ARG A 92 6.06 7.45 -13.88
N GLY A 93 6.27 8.61 -14.53
CA GLY A 93 7.36 8.80 -15.50
C GLY A 93 7.01 8.50 -16.96
N ASN A 94 5.79 8.07 -17.26
CA ASN A 94 5.28 7.95 -18.62
C ASN A 94 4.25 9.05 -18.89
N THR A 95 4.58 10.00 -19.77
CA THR A 95 3.75 11.17 -20.07
C THR A 95 2.36 10.82 -20.61
N LYS A 96 2.19 9.63 -21.21
CA LYS A 96 0.88 9.12 -21.66
C LYS A 96 -0.08 8.91 -20.49
N PHE A 97 0.42 8.56 -19.31
CA PHE A 97 -0.40 8.18 -18.15
C PHE A 97 -0.38 9.21 -17.03
N THR A 98 0.21 10.38 -17.23
CA THR A 98 0.31 11.42 -16.19
C THR A 98 -1.05 11.78 -15.60
N VAL A 99 -2.07 12.01 -16.44
CA VAL A 99 -3.42 12.35 -15.95
C VAL A 99 -4.04 11.20 -15.14
N LEU A 100 -3.84 9.95 -15.56
CA LEU A 100 -4.32 8.79 -14.81
C LEU A 100 -3.59 8.67 -13.47
N PHE A 101 -2.27 8.84 -13.46
CA PHE A 101 -1.45 8.85 -12.25
C PHE A 101 -1.93 9.92 -11.26
N GLU A 102 -2.17 11.15 -11.72
CA GLU A 102 -2.69 12.24 -10.88
C GLU A 102 -4.05 11.89 -10.28
N LYS A 103 -4.97 11.32 -11.08
CA LYS A 103 -6.28 10.87 -10.61
C LYS A 103 -6.16 9.76 -9.56
N VAL A 104 -5.30 8.78 -9.78
CA VAL A 104 -5.04 7.69 -8.82
C VAL A 104 -4.49 8.23 -7.51
N VAL A 105 -3.48 9.11 -7.57
CA VAL A 105 -2.94 9.77 -6.36
C VAL A 105 -4.03 10.54 -5.63
N ASN A 106 -4.89 11.27 -6.35
CA ASN A 106 -6.00 12.00 -5.75
C ASN A 106 -6.98 11.07 -5.01
N GLU A 107 -7.32 9.91 -5.56
CA GLU A 107 -8.19 8.93 -4.87
C GLU A 107 -7.53 8.37 -3.60
N VAL A 108 -6.23 8.06 -3.65
CA VAL A 108 -5.51 7.58 -2.45
C VAL A 108 -5.42 8.68 -1.38
N VAL A 109 -5.12 9.92 -1.77
CA VAL A 109 -5.05 11.06 -0.83
C VAL A 109 -6.42 11.37 -0.23
N ARG A 110 -7.50 11.30 -1.01
CA ARG A 110 -8.87 11.44 -0.50
C ARG A 110 -9.16 10.41 0.59
N GLU A 111 -8.74 9.16 0.39
CA GLU A 111 -8.92 8.12 1.41
C GLU A 111 -8.08 8.39 2.67
N VAL A 112 -6.83 8.83 2.54
CA VAL A 112 -5.98 9.24 3.69
C VAL A 112 -6.70 10.32 4.51
N VAL A 113 -7.13 11.40 3.86
CA VAL A 113 -7.83 12.52 4.52
C VAL A 113 -9.13 12.06 5.16
N ARG A 114 -9.92 11.23 4.47
CA ARG A 114 -11.17 10.69 5.00
C ARG A 114 -10.94 9.91 6.30
N ARG A 115 -9.93 9.04 6.33
CA ARG A 115 -9.61 8.23 7.52
C ARG A 115 -9.17 9.08 8.71
N GLU A 116 -8.36 10.10 8.45
CA GLU A 116 -7.94 11.09 9.46
C GLU A 116 -9.14 11.84 10.05
N GLN A 117 -10.08 12.29 9.21
CA GLN A 117 -11.28 13.01 9.64
C GLN A 117 -12.24 12.13 10.44
N ASP A 118 -12.43 10.89 10.01
CA ASP A 118 -13.34 9.94 10.66
C ASP A 118 -12.76 9.39 11.98
N GLY A 119 -11.51 9.71 12.34
CA GLY A 119 -10.80 9.15 13.49
C GLY A 119 -10.65 7.63 13.43
N SER A 120 -10.86 7.05 12.25
CA SER A 120 -11.00 5.60 12.06
C SER A 120 -9.66 4.86 12.15
N ASP A 121 -8.57 5.59 12.07
CA ASP A 121 -7.20 5.09 12.09
C ASP A 121 -6.55 5.12 13.48
N GLY A 122 -7.14 5.80 14.48
CA GLY A 122 -6.50 6.00 15.79
C GLY A 122 -5.12 6.64 15.60
N ASP A 123 -4.06 5.98 16.11
CA ASP A 123 -2.66 6.40 15.91
C ASP A 123 -2.03 5.81 14.62
N GLN A 124 -2.74 4.99 13.85
CA GLN A 124 -2.23 4.29 12.67
C GLN A 124 -2.70 4.93 11.36
N HIS A 125 -1.95 5.91 10.88
CA HIS A 125 -2.22 6.56 9.60
C HIS A 125 -1.88 5.66 8.40
N LEU A 126 -2.78 5.63 7.41
CA LEU A 126 -2.51 5.05 6.10
C LEU A 126 -1.27 5.71 5.45
N LYS A 127 -0.22 4.92 5.20
CA LYS A 127 0.99 5.41 4.54
C LYS A 127 0.86 5.43 3.01
N LEU A 128 1.00 6.60 2.39
CA LEU A 128 1.20 6.72 0.94
C LEU A 128 2.69 6.57 0.62
N MET A 129 3.03 5.62 -0.25
CA MET A 129 4.39 5.26 -0.62
C MET A 129 4.59 5.35 -2.15
N PHE A 130 5.83 5.60 -2.56
CA PHE A 130 6.25 5.60 -3.95
C PHE A 130 7.54 4.80 -4.08
N SER A 131 7.61 3.86 -5.03
CA SER A 131 8.84 3.12 -5.34
C SER A 131 9.54 3.69 -6.57
N ASP A 132 10.86 3.51 -6.66
CA ASP A 132 11.66 3.95 -7.80
C ASP A 132 11.52 3.03 -9.02
N GLY A 133 10.90 1.85 -8.86
CA GLY A 133 10.65 0.91 -9.94
C GLY A 133 10.03 -0.41 -9.46
N PRO A 134 9.84 -1.38 -10.37
CA PRO A 134 9.36 -2.73 -10.04
C PRO A 134 10.23 -3.44 -9.00
N ASP A 135 11.54 -3.19 -9.06
CA ASP A 135 12.54 -3.88 -8.25
C ASP A 135 12.80 -3.17 -6.90
N ASP A 136 11.93 -2.26 -6.47
CA ASP A 136 12.12 -1.52 -5.21
C ASP A 136 10.91 -1.61 -4.27
N LEU A 137 9.99 -2.56 -4.52
CA LEU A 137 8.78 -2.72 -3.71
C LEU A 137 9.12 -3.16 -2.29
N VAL A 138 9.98 -4.17 -2.14
CA VAL A 138 10.41 -4.70 -0.82
C VAL A 138 11.12 -3.63 -0.01
N ASN A 139 12.12 -2.96 -0.60
CA ASN A 139 12.88 -1.91 0.08
C ASN A 139 11.99 -0.72 0.45
N THR A 140 11.09 -0.30 -0.43
CA THR A 140 10.11 0.76 -0.13
C THR A 140 9.26 0.40 1.06
N THR A 141 8.76 -0.85 1.09
CA THR A 141 7.93 -1.34 2.20
C THR A 141 8.71 -1.39 3.51
N PHE A 142 9.96 -1.88 3.51
CA PHE A 142 10.80 -1.89 4.70
C PHE A 142 11.23 -0.49 5.16
N ARG A 143 11.47 0.46 4.25
CA ARG A 143 11.72 1.86 4.66
C ARG A 143 10.49 2.47 5.35
N ALA A 144 9.29 2.07 4.94
CA ALA A 144 8.05 2.60 5.49
C ALA A 144 7.65 1.95 6.84
N PHE A 145 7.91 0.66 7.03
CA PHE A 145 7.37 -0.12 8.16
C PHE A 145 8.41 -0.94 8.94
N GLY A 146 9.65 -0.99 8.46
CA GLY A 146 10.74 -1.81 9.00
C GLY A 146 11.19 -1.39 10.39
#